data_AF-A0A7Y6NTK5-F1
#
_entry.id   AF-A0A7Y6NTK5-F1
#
_cell.length_a   1.000
_cell.length_b   1.000
_cell.length_c   1.000
_cell.angle_alpha   90.00
_cell.angle_beta   90.00
_cell.angle_gamma   90.00
#
_symmetry.space_group_name_H-M   'P 1'
#
loop_
_entity.id
_entity.type
_entity.pdbx_description
1 polymer ?
#
loop_
_entity_poly.entity_id
_entity_poly.type
_entity_poly.pdbx_seq_one_letter_code
_entity_poly.pdbx_strand_id
1 'polypeptide(L)'
;MRWLESLVAQPPRAGDGVAAWLNPVLAGHLEAADIFTLAQLADRINGIGRRWYAGIPALGAAKAQRIVDWLREHAESTGLVLGAHVAIARSRVYRH
;
A
#
# COMPACT_ATOMS: atom_id res chain seq x y z
N MET A 1 -25.95 21.76 10.08
CA MET A 1 -26.13 20.99 8.83
C MET A 1 -24.78 20.37 8.46
N ARG A 2 -24.46 19.19 9.02
CA ARG A 2 -23.19 18.47 8.79
C ARG A 2 -23.42 17.45 7.68
N TRP A 3 -22.90 17.72 6.49
CA TRP A 3 -22.89 16.78 5.34
C TRP A 3 -21.53 16.02 5.27
N LEU A 4 -20.88 15.82 6.41
CA LEU A 4 -19.64 15.05 6.53
C LEU A 4 -19.83 13.82 7.42
N GLU A 5 -21.05 13.32 7.52
CA GLU A 5 -21.39 12.11 8.25
C GLU A 5 -21.78 11.08 7.18
N SER A 6 -20.90 10.09 6.97
CA SER A 6 -21.10 8.95 6.06
C SER A 6 -20.71 9.14 4.58
N LEU A 7 -19.48 9.58 4.32
CA LEU A 7 -18.73 8.86 3.29
C LEU A 7 -18.29 7.54 3.95
N VAL A 8 -19.18 6.54 3.92
CA VAL A 8 -18.75 5.15 4.16
C VAL A 8 -17.69 4.89 3.11
N ALA A 9 -16.43 4.94 3.52
CA ALA A 9 -15.33 4.42 2.73
C ALA A 9 -15.68 2.94 2.53
N GLN A 10 -16.07 2.58 1.31
CA GLN A 10 -16.34 1.18 0.99
C GLN A 10 -15.09 0.38 1.34
N PRO A 11 -15.20 -0.82 1.94
CA PRO A 11 -14.02 -1.59 2.27
C PRO A 11 -13.19 -1.85 0.98
N PRO A 12 -11.86 -1.64 1.01
CA PRO A 12 -11.01 -1.82 -0.17
C PRO A 12 -11.09 -3.26 -0.65
N ARG A 13 -11.12 -3.41 -1.98
CA ARG A 13 -11.13 -4.70 -2.68
C ARG A 13 -9.81 -4.90 -3.40
N ALA A 14 -9.39 -6.16 -3.54
CA ALA A 14 -8.14 -6.50 -4.23
C ALA A 14 -8.02 -5.89 -5.65
N GLY A 15 -9.14 -5.82 -6.39
CA GLY A 15 -9.17 -5.26 -7.75
C GLY A 15 -9.20 -3.73 -7.82
N ASP A 16 -9.28 -3.03 -6.70
CA ASP A 16 -9.34 -1.57 -6.71
C ASP A 16 -8.01 -0.98 -7.19
N GLY A 17 -8.12 0.15 -7.90
CA GLY A 17 -6.96 0.89 -8.37
C GLY A 17 -6.14 1.46 -7.21
N VAL A 18 -4.81 1.43 -7.32
CA VAL A 18 -3.91 2.01 -6.30
C VAL A 18 -4.16 3.50 -6.10
N ALA A 19 -4.57 4.23 -7.15
CA ALA A 19 -4.92 5.64 -7.09
C ALA A 19 -6.20 5.94 -6.28
N ALA A 20 -7.07 4.95 -6.06
CA ALA A 20 -8.26 5.13 -5.23
C ALA A 20 -7.95 5.12 -3.73
N TRP A 21 -6.80 4.56 -3.33
CA TRP A 21 -6.45 4.26 -1.95
C TRP A 21 -5.16 4.93 -1.47
N LEU A 22 -4.26 5.27 -2.40
CA LEU A 22 -2.95 5.84 -2.10
C LEU A 22 -2.87 7.30 -2.55
N ASN A 23 -1.86 8.01 -2.01
CA ASN A 23 -1.57 9.37 -2.44
C ASN A 23 -1.32 9.41 -3.98
N PRO A 24 -1.87 10.39 -4.72
CA PRO A 24 -1.76 10.44 -6.19
C PRO A 24 -0.33 10.38 -6.72
N VAL A 25 0.63 11.00 -6.04
CA VAL A 25 2.05 10.97 -6.44
C VAL A 25 2.62 9.56 -6.30
N LEU A 26 2.28 8.88 -5.21
CA LEU A 26 2.69 7.50 -4.99
C LEU A 26 2.01 6.55 -5.98
N ALA A 27 0.71 6.73 -6.22
CA ALA A 27 -0.04 5.96 -7.20
C ALA A 27 0.59 6.09 -8.59
N GLY A 28 0.93 7.31 -9.03
CA GLY A 28 1.61 7.52 -10.31
C GLY A 28 2.97 6.80 -10.40
N HIS A 29 3.73 6.73 -9.31
CA HIS A 29 4.99 5.95 -9.30
C HIS A 29 4.78 4.43 -9.33
N LEU A 30 3.67 3.94 -8.76
CA LEU A 30 3.30 2.53 -8.82
C LEU A 30 2.81 2.15 -10.22
N GLU A 31 1.97 2.99 -10.82
CA GLU A 31 1.46 2.82 -12.19
C GLU A 31 2.61 2.87 -13.21
N ALA A 32 3.57 3.77 -13.03
CA ALA A 32 4.80 3.80 -13.84
C ALA A 32 5.69 2.56 -13.66
N ALA A 33 5.44 1.74 -12.64
CA ALA A 33 6.08 0.45 -12.40
C ALA A 33 5.15 -0.74 -12.74
N ASP A 34 4.10 -0.52 -13.55
CA ASP A 34 3.09 -1.49 -13.98
C ASP A 34 2.22 -2.07 -12.83
N ILE A 35 2.08 -1.32 -11.74
CA ILE A 35 1.27 -1.71 -10.57
C ILE A 35 0.03 -0.81 -10.50
N PHE A 36 -1.09 -1.31 -11.01
CA PHE A 36 -2.34 -0.54 -11.13
C PHE A 36 -3.36 -0.87 -10.04
N THR A 37 -3.30 -2.07 -9.45
CA THR A 37 -4.29 -2.56 -8.47
C THR A 37 -3.67 -2.95 -7.13
N LEU A 38 -4.50 -3.01 -6.07
CA LEU A 38 -4.07 -3.51 -4.76
C LEU A 38 -3.57 -4.96 -4.84
N ALA A 39 -4.17 -5.79 -5.68
CA ALA A 39 -3.74 -7.17 -5.94
C ALA A 39 -2.33 -7.23 -6.54
N GLN A 40 -2.06 -6.44 -7.59
CA GLN A 40 -0.73 -6.37 -8.20
C GLN A 40 0.32 -5.84 -7.22
N LEU A 41 -0.08 -4.89 -6.37
CA LEU A 41 0.80 -4.38 -5.32
C LEU A 41 1.14 -5.49 -4.30
N ALA A 42 0.15 -6.25 -3.84
CA ALA A 42 0.38 -7.36 -2.92
C ALA A 42 1.24 -8.46 -3.56
N ASP A 43 1.01 -8.79 -4.83
CA ASP A 43 1.82 -9.75 -5.59
C ASP A 43 3.28 -9.29 -5.67
N ARG A 44 3.52 -8.04 -6.07
CA ARG A 44 4.84 -7.41 -6.10
C ARG A 44 5.55 -7.49 -4.74
N ILE A 45 4.82 -7.14 -3.69
CA ILE A 45 5.32 -7.14 -2.32
C ILE A 45 5.74 -8.56 -1.91
N ASN A 46 4.90 -9.56 -2.19
CA ASN A 46 5.21 -10.96 -1.88
C ASN A 46 6.33 -11.52 -2.75
N GLY A 47 6.40 -11.14 -4.02
CA GLY A 47 7.40 -11.62 -4.98
C GLY A 47 8.82 -11.13 -4.65
N ILE A 48 9.00 -9.88 -4.21
CA ILE A 48 10.31 -9.37 -3.79
C ILE A 48 10.56 -9.51 -2.28
N GLY A 49 9.54 -9.35 -1.46
CA GLY A 49 9.68 -9.24 0.00
C GLY A 49 10.22 -7.88 0.46
N ARG A 50 11.04 -7.86 1.50
CA ARG A 50 11.53 -6.68 2.24
C ARG A 50 12.06 -5.48 1.44
N ARG A 51 12.47 -5.65 0.18
CA ARG A 51 13.02 -4.59 -0.70
C ARG A 51 12.13 -4.29 -1.91
N TRP A 52 10.85 -4.65 -1.89
CA TRP A 52 9.94 -4.44 -3.02
C TRP A 52 9.86 -2.99 -3.51
N TYR A 53 10.07 -2.04 -2.59
CA TYR A 53 10.09 -0.61 -2.87
C TYR A 53 11.38 -0.12 -3.55
N ALA A 54 12.43 -0.96 -3.58
CA ALA A 54 13.69 -0.58 -4.22
C ALA A 54 13.46 -0.41 -5.72
N GLY A 55 13.71 0.80 -6.22
CA GLY A 55 13.49 1.17 -7.62
C GLY A 55 12.21 1.97 -7.88
N ILE A 56 11.31 2.10 -6.90
CA ILE A 56 10.15 2.99 -7.02
C ILE A 56 10.56 4.39 -6.52
N PRO A 57 10.54 5.43 -7.39
CA PRO A 57 10.93 6.78 -7.01
C PRO A 57 10.12 7.29 -5.81
N ALA A 58 10.74 8.07 -4.93
CA ALA A 58 10.10 8.67 -3.74
C ALA A 58 9.40 7.72 -2.74
N LEU A 59 9.59 6.39 -2.89
CA LEU A 59 9.09 5.37 -1.99
C LEU A 59 10.22 4.83 -1.10
N GLY A 60 10.43 5.49 0.03
CA GLY A 60 11.38 5.03 1.05
C GLY A 60 10.81 3.91 1.93
N ALA A 61 11.70 3.22 2.66
CA ALA A 61 11.37 2.11 3.55
C ALA A 61 10.20 2.40 4.52
N ALA A 62 10.16 3.62 5.09
CA ALA A 62 9.10 4.02 6.02
C ALA A 62 7.72 4.11 5.34
N LYS A 63 7.64 4.66 4.12
CA LYS A 63 6.39 4.70 3.35
C LYS A 63 5.99 3.30 2.89
N ALA A 64 6.96 2.51 2.44
CA ALA A 64 6.73 1.12 2.05
C ALA A 64 6.17 0.30 3.22
N GLN A 65 6.69 0.49 4.43
CA GLN A 65 6.18 -0.20 5.62
C GLN A 65 4.73 0.22 5.94
N ARG A 66 4.40 1.52 5.84
CA ARG A 66 3.01 1.98 6.01
C ARG A 66 2.04 1.33 5.02
N ILE A 67 2.46 1.11 3.77
CA ILE A 67 1.64 0.43 2.76
C ILE A 67 1.42 -1.04 3.15
N VAL A 68 2.48 -1.72 3.60
CA VAL A 68 2.40 -3.11 4.08
C VAL A 68 1.49 -3.23 5.30
N ASP A 69 1.61 -2.31 6.26
CA ASP A 69 0.76 -2.27 7.45
C ASP A 69 -0.70 -2.06 7.04
N TRP A 70 -0.98 -1.07 6.19
CA TRP A 70 -2.33 -0.79 5.69
C TRP A 70 -2.96 -1.98 4.96
N LEU A 71 -2.20 -2.67 4.10
CA LEU A 71 -2.68 -3.88 3.41
C LEU A 71 -3.00 -5.02 4.39
N ARG A 72 -2.22 -5.15 5.48
CA ARG A 72 -2.49 -6.15 6.53
C ARG A 72 -3.72 -5.81 7.34
N GLU A 73 -3.91 -4.53 7.67
CA GLU A 73 -5.10 -4.03 8.37
C GLU A 73 -6.38 -4.26 7.55
N HIS A 74 -6.28 -4.27 6.22
CA HIS A 74 -7.41 -4.50 5.31
C HIS A 74 -7.38 -5.89 4.66
N ALA A 75 -6.65 -6.86 5.23
CA ALA A 75 -6.57 -8.21 4.69
C ALA A 75 -7.93 -8.92 4.66
N GLU A 76 -8.79 -8.65 5.65
CA GLU A 76 -10.13 -9.23 5.73
C GLU A 76 -11.05 -8.78 4.59
N SER A 77 -10.99 -7.51 4.19
CA SER A 77 -11.82 -6.99 3.10
C SER A 77 -11.25 -7.23 1.73
N THR A 78 -9.92 -7.15 1.59
CA THR A 78 -9.25 -7.30 0.31
C THR A 78 -9.02 -8.78 -0.04
N GLY A 79 -8.95 -9.67 0.96
CA GLY A 79 -8.53 -11.05 0.79
C GLY A 79 -7.03 -11.19 0.49
N LEU A 80 -6.25 -10.11 0.59
CA LEU A 80 -4.83 -10.10 0.28
C LEU A 80 -4.01 -10.54 1.49
N VAL A 81 -3.09 -11.48 1.28
CA VAL A 81 -2.20 -11.98 2.33
C VAL A 81 -0.76 -11.61 1.99
N LEU A 82 -0.06 -10.96 2.93
CA LEU A 82 1.35 -10.63 2.82
C LEU A 82 2.20 -11.60 3.65
N GLY A 83 3.20 -12.22 3.02
CA GLY A 83 4.09 -13.18 3.67
C GLY A 83 4.94 -12.57 4.80
N ALA A 84 5.43 -13.42 5.70
CA ALA A 84 6.26 -12.97 6.82
C ALA A 84 7.58 -12.32 6.37
N HIS A 85 8.14 -12.76 5.24
CA HIS A 85 9.39 -12.25 4.63
C HIS A 85 9.28 -10.82 4.09
N VAL A 86 8.07 -10.27 4.02
CA VAL A 86 7.80 -8.90 3.61
C VAL A 86 8.20 -7.89 4.69
N ALA A 87 8.24 -8.30 5.97
CA ALA A 87 8.46 -7.41 7.09
C ALA A 87 9.72 -6.54 6.90
N ILE A 88 9.55 -5.22 6.82
CA ILE A 88 10.66 -4.28 6.72
C ILE A 88 11.07 -3.96 8.15
N ALA A 89 12.36 -4.10 8.45
CA ALA A 89 12.89 -3.66 9.74
C ALA A 89 12.52 -2.18 9.94
N ARG A 90 11.85 -1.85 11.04
CA ARG A 90 11.43 -0.48 11.35
C ARG A 90 12.66 0.41 11.48
N SER A 91 13.03 1.11 10.42
CA SER A 91 14.00 2.21 10.52
C SER A 91 13.41 3.26 11.44
N ARG A 92 14.13 3.51 12.54
CA ARG A 92 13.75 4.37 13.65
C ARG A 92 13.48 5.81 13.17
N VAL A 93 12.21 6.22 13.30
CA VAL A 93 11.71 7.59 13.60
C VAL A 93 12.26 8.75 12.75
N TYR A 94 11.41 9.34 11.91
CA TYR A 94 11.52 10.77 11.60
C TYR A 94 10.60 11.54 12.55
N ARG A 95 11.22 12.33 13.42
CA ARG A 95 10.61 13.36 14.27
C ARG A 95 10.78 14.68 13.50
N HIS A 96 9.69 15.34 13.14
CA HIS A 96 9.64 16.75 12.76
C HIS A 96 8.57 17.42 13.61
#